data_AF-A0A2Z4UK68-F1
#
_entry.id   AF-A0A2Z4UK68-F1
#
_cell.length_a   1.000
_cell.length_b   1.000
_cell.length_c   1.000
_cell.angle_alpha   90.00
_cell.angle_beta   90.00
_cell.angle_gamma   90.00
#
_symmetry.space_group_name_H-M   'P 1'
#
loop_
_entity.id
_entity.type
_entity.pdbx_description
1 polymer ?
#
loop_
_entity_poly.entity_id
_entity_poly.type
_entity_poly.pdbx_seq_one_letter_code
_entity_poly.pdbx_strand_id
1 'polypeptide(L)'
;MNIELERETLFNLTHARTLAVGAALFLFLVHRLGLDPAEDLFEWLLVVVPALEISGVAWLFAALGDHDNPADPVNGNWTGLASALRWFGCVVAINWAAALFIASTIDAYVTLGGPVVYMPVM
;
A
#
# COMPACT_ATOMS: atom_id res chain seq x y z
N MET A 1 -12.51 -23.84 -20.84
CA MET A 1 -13.15 -22.56 -20.50
C MET A 1 -13.66 -22.46 -19.07
N ASN A 2 -14.64 -23.24 -18.59
CA ASN A 2 -15.12 -23.11 -17.19
C ASN A 2 -14.10 -23.61 -16.14
N ILE A 3 -13.37 -24.68 -16.46
CA ILE A 3 -12.38 -25.31 -15.56
C ILE A 3 -11.10 -24.46 -15.43
N GLU A 4 -10.72 -23.73 -16.48
CA GLU A 4 -9.57 -22.81 -16.45
C GLU A 4 -9.87 -21.57 -15.62
N LEU A 5 -11.09 -21.02 -15.75
CA LEU A 5 -11.55 -19.88 -14.95
C LEU A 5 -11.62 -20.25 -13.46
N GLU A 6 -12.17 -21.41 -13.09
CA GLU A 6 -12.14 -21.86 -11.68
C GLU A 6 -10.72 -22.00 -11.15
N ARG A 7 -9.79 -22.53 -11.96
CA ARG A 7 -8.39 -22.70 -11.56
C ARG A 7 -7.67 -21.37 -11.39
N GLU A 8 -7.91 -20.40 -12.28
CA GLU A 8 -7.39 -19.03 -12.16
C GLU A 8 -7.98 -18.30 -10.95
N THR A 9 -9.28 -18.48 -10.70
CA THR A 9 -9.95 -17.85 -9.55
C THR A 9 -9.40 -18.40 -8.24
N LEU A 10 -9.22 -19.73 -8.13
CA LEU A 10 -8.60 -20.40 -6.98
C LEU A 10 -7.13 -19.98 -6.78
N PHE A 11 -6.37 -19.85 -7.86
CA PHE A 11 -4.97 -19.39 -7.79
C PHE A 11 -4.87 -17.94 -7.31
N ASN A 12 -5.75 -17.06 -7.79
CA ASN A 12 -5.86 -15.67 -7.33
C ASN A 12 -6.34 -15.57 -5.88
N LEU A 13 -7.26 -16.43 -5.45
CA LEU A 13 -7.78 -16.48 -4.07
C LEU A 13 -6.73 -16.98 -3.06
N THR A 14 -5.82 -17.85 -3.48
CA THR A 14 -4.73 -18.37 -2.63
C THR A 14 -3.69 -17.29 -2.31
N HIS A 15 -3.63 -16.22 -3.11
CA HIS A 15 -2.71 -15.09 -2.94
C HIS A 15 -3.47 -13.79 -2.62
N ALA A 16 -4.65 -13.88 -2.01
CA ALA A 16 -5.56 -12.76 -1.85
C ALA A 16 -4.97 -11.62 -1.00
N ARG A 17 -4.17 -11.91 0.04
CA ARG A 17 -3.53 -10.86 0.84
C ARG A 17 -2.41 -10.19 0.05
N THR A 18 -1.64 -10.99 -0.67
CA THR A 18 -0.57 -10.52 -1.55
C THR A 18 -1.11 -9.57 -2.64
N LEU A 19 -2.23 -9.95 -3.28
CA LEU A 19 -2.96 -9.11 -4.24
C LEU A 19 -3.54 -7.86 -3.58
N ALA A 20 -4.08 -7.98 -2.37
CA ALA A 20 -4.60 -6.85 -1.61
C ALA A 20 -3.50 -5.83 -1.26
N VAL A 21 -2.31 -6.28 -0.86
CA VAL A 21 -1.16 -5.38 -0.64
C VAL A 21 -0.72 -4.74 -1.97
N GLY A 22 -0.70 -5.49 -3.06
CA GLY A 22 -0.43 -4.95 -4.40
C GLY A 22 -1.44 -3.88 -4.85
N ALA A 23 -2.73 -4.11 -4.61
CA ALA A 23 -3.80 -3.15 -4.90
C ALA A 23 -3.70 -1.90 -4.01
N ALA A 24 -3.35 -2.05 -2.73
CA ALA A 24 -3.10 -0.95 -1.81
C ALA A 24 -1.93 -0.08 -2.28
N LEU A 25 -0.84 -0.70 -2.72
CA LEU A 25 0.30 -0.01 -3.30
C LEU A 25 -0.10 0.75 -4.58
N PHE A 26 -0.82 0.09 -5.48
CA PHE A 26 -1.30 0.73 -6.72
C PHE A 26 -2.17 1.95 -6.43
N LEU A 27 -3.12 1.84 -5.50
CA LEU A 27 -3.97 2.98 -5.11
C LEU A 27 -3.19 4.09 -4.41
N PHE A 28 -2.21 3.76 -3.58
CA PHE A 28 -1.33 4.75 -2.98
C PHE A 28 -0.53 5.50 -4.06
N LEU A 29 0.05 4.78 -5.03
CA LEU A 29 0.77 5.39 -6.15
C LEU A 29 -0.16 6.24 -7.01
N VAL A 30 -1.36 5.76 -7.38
CA VAL A 30 -2.34 6.55 -8.13
C VAL A 30 -2.77 7.80 -7.36
N HIS A 31 -2.98 7.70 -6.04
CA HIS A 31 -3.32 8.86 -5.21
C HIS A 31 -2.19 9.89 -5.16
N ARG A 32 -0.94 9.46 -5.03
CA ARG A 32 0.24 10.35 -5.00
C ARG A 32 0.67 10.85 -6.39
N LEU A 33 0.31 10.15 -7.47
CA LEU A 33 0.57 10.57 -8.86
C LEU A 33 -0.60 11.37 -9.45
N GLY A 34 -1.79 11.29 -8.86
CA GLY A 34 -3.03 11.87 -9.39
C GLY A 34 -3.49 13.16 -8.72
N LEU A 35 -2.84 13.61 -7.65
CA LEU A 35 -3.06 14.91 -7.00
C LEU A 35 -1.84 15.80 -7.26
N ASP A 36 -1.71 16.22 -8.51
CA ASP A 36 -0.53 16.86 -9.09
C ASP A 36 0.78 16.05 -8.88
N PRO A 37 1.64 15.91 -9.90
CA PRO A 37 2.98 15.42 -9.63
C PRO A 37 3.57 16.34 -8.57
N ALA A 38 4.06 15.79 -7.45
CA ALA A 38 4.85 16.57 -6.52
C ALA A 38 5.86 17.36 -7.36
N GLU A 39 5.81 18.69 -7.29
CA GLU A 39 6.56 19.55 -8.20
C GLU A 39 8.06 19.26 -8.11
N ASP A 40 8.48 18.67 -6.99
CA ASP A 40 9.82 18.19 -6.71
C ASP A 40 9.90 16.65 -6.64
N LEU A 41 10.79 16.09 -7.47
CA LEU A 41 11.20 14.68 -7.45
C LEU A 41 11.73 14.24 -6.08
N PHE A 42 12.35 15.15 -5.33
CA PHE A 42 12.91 14.83 -4.01
C PHE A 42 11.80 14.64 -2.96
N GLU A 43 10.79 15.52 -2.93
CA GLU A 43 9.61 15.34 -2.07
C GLU A 43 8.87 14.04 -2.42
N TRP A 44 8.76 13.76 -3.72
CA TRP A 44 8.19 12.51 -4.20
C TRP A 44 8.97 11.28 -3.68
N LEU A 45 10.31 11.27 -3.82
CA LEU A 45 11.15 10.17 -3.34
C LEU A 45 11.09 10.02 -1.82
N LEU A 46 11.07 11.12 -1.07
CA LEU A 46 10.98 11.11 0.39
C LEU A 46 9.69 10.46 0.90
N VAL A 47 8.59 10.54 0.15
CA VAL A 47 7.32 9.92 0.56
C VAL A 47 7.12 8.55 -0.05
N VAL A 48 7.44 8.37 -1.34
CA VAL A 48 7.20 7.12 -2.06
C VAL A 48 8.17 6.02 -1.63
N VAL A 49 9.44 6.33 -1.39
CA VAL A 49 10.44 5.31 -1.01
C VAL A 49 10.10 4.66 0.35
N PRO A 50 9.87 5.41 1.44
CA PRO A 50 9.48 4.79 2.71
C PRO A 50 8.14 4.04 2.62
N ALA A 51 7.18 4.56 1.84
CA ALA A 51 5.92 3.86 1.61
C ALA A 51 6.12 2.53 0.86
N LEU A 52 7.04 2.48 -0.11
CA LEU A 52 7.41 1.26 -0.81
C LEU A 52 8.11 0.27 0.13
N GLU A 53 8.98 0.72 1.02
CA GLU A 53 9.63 -0.13 2.02
C GLU A 53 8.60 -0.76 2.98
N ILE A 54 7.70 0.05 3.53
CA ILE A 54 6.61 -0.43 4.40
C ILE A 54 5.72 -1.41 3.64
N SER A 55 5.36 -1.09 2.39
CA SER A 55 4.51 -1.94 1.55
C SER A 55 5.22 -3.24 1.18
N GLY A 56 6.52 -3.22 0.91
CA GLY A 56 7.33 -4.40 0.60
C GLY A 56 7.46 -5.34 1.81
N VAL A 57 7.66 -4.78 3.01
CA VAL A 57 7.65 -5.55 4.25
C VAL A 57 6.27 -6.15 4.52
N ALA A 58 5.20 -5.35 4.36
CA ALA A 58 3.84 -5.84 4.51
C ALA A 58 3.49 -6.92 3.47
N TRP A 59 4.00 -6.80 2.24
CA TRP A 59 3.84 -7.78 1.18
C TRP A 59 4.54 -9.11 1.53
N LEU A 60 5.76 -9.06 2.10
CA LEU A 60 6.46 -10.24 2.60
C LEU A 60 5.67 -10.93 3.72
N PHE A 61 5.14 -10.19 4.68
CA PHE A 61 4.29 -10.76 5.74
C PHE A 61 2.96 -11.30 5.22
N ALA A 62 2.34 -10.62 4.25
CA ALA A 62 1.13 -11.08 3.59
C ALA A 62 1.38 -12.38 2.81
N ALA A 63 2.49 -12.48 2.08
CA ALA A 63 2.89 -13.66 1.33
C ALA A 63 3.21 -14.86 2.25
N LEU A 64 3.91 -14.62 3.37
CA LEU A 64 4.17 -15.65 4.38
C LEU A 64 2.88 -16.11 5.07
N GLY A 65 1.99 -15.19 5.40
CA GLY A 65 0.73 -15.49 6.09
C GLY A 65 -0.37 -16.06 5.20
N ASP A 66 -0.29 -15.90 3.87
CA ASP A 66 -1.23 -16.49 2.90
C ASP A 66 -1.14 -18.03 2.91
N HIS A 67 0.04 -18.59 3.25
CA HIS A 67 0.24 -20.04 3.29
C HIS A 67 -0.60 -20.75 4.37
N ASP A 68 -0.87 -20.07 5.49
CA ASP A 68 -1.53 -20.66 6.65
C ASP A 68 -3.07 -20.55 6.61
N ASN A 69 -3.64 -19.70 5.75
CA ASN A 69 -5.09 -19.48 5.67
C ASN A 69 -5.55 -19.20 4.23
N PRO A 70 -5.56 -20.21 3.35
CA PRO A 70 -6.10 -20.05 2.01
C PRO A 70 -7.59 -19.69 2.06
N ALA A 71 -8.03 -18.76 1.21
CA ALA A 71 -9.44 -18.45 1.06
C ALA A 71 -10.15 -19.66 0.43
N ASP A 72 -11.14 -20.23 1.12
CA ASP A 72 -11.95 -21.34 0.61
C ASP A 72 -13.40 -20.88 0.38
N PRO A 73 -13.75 -20.49 -0.86
CA PRO A 73 -15.11 -20.06 -1.18
C PRO A 73 -16.12 -21.20 -1.18
N VAL A 74 -15.67 -22.46 -1.31
CA VAL A 74 -16.56 -23.63 -1.47
C VAL A 74 -17.24 -23.99 -0.13
N ASN A 75 -16.51 -23.81 0.97
CA ASN A 75 -17.03 -24.06 2.33
C ASN A 75 -17.61 -22.79 3.01
N GLY A 76 -17.77 -21.68 2.27
CA GLY A 76 -18.26 -20.41 2.82
C GLY A 76 -17.28 -19.73 3.78
N ASN A 77 -16.00 -20.10 3.72
CA ASN A 77 -14.96 -19.60 4.63
C ASN A 77 -14.33 -18.31 4.08
N TRP A 78 -15.01 -17.18 4.32
CA TRP A 78 -14.57 -15.84 3.89
C TRP A 78 -13.42 -15.25 4.72
N THR A 79 -12.82 -16.02 5.62
CA THR A 79 -11.72 -15.56 6.50
C THR A 79 -10.52 -15.05 5.71
N GLY A 80 -10.21 -15.67 4.56
CA GLY A 80 -9.17 -15.18 3.64
C GLY A 80 -9.48 -13.81 3.05
N LEU A 81 -10.74 -13.56 2.63
CA LEU A 81 -11.18 -12.27 2.09
C LEU A 81 -11.19 -11.16 3.16
N ALA A 82 -11.75 -11.45 4.34
CA ALA A 82 -11.77 -10.50 5.46
C ALA A 82 -10.35 -10.15 5.93
N SER A 83 -9.45 -11.12 5.95
CA SER A 83 -8.03 -10.90 6.22
C SER A 83 -7.37 -10.06 5.14
N ALA A 84 -7.63 -10.34 3.85
CA ALA A 84 -7.11 -9.55 2.74
C ALA A 84 -7.56 -8.08 2.80
N LEU A 85 -8.85 -7.83 3.09
CA LEU A 85 -9.37 -6.47 3.28
C LEU A 85 -8.73 -5.76 4.48
N ARG A 86 -8.46 -6.49 5.57
CA ARG A 86 -7.76 -5.93 6.73
C ARG A 86 -6.31 -5.56 6.39
N TRP A 87 -5.60 -6.41 5.65
CA TRP A 87 -4.24 -6.12 5.17
C TRP A 87 -4.22 -4.93 4.22
N PHE A 88 -5.15 -4.88 3.27
CA PHE A 88 -5.34 -3.73 2.37
C PHE A 88 -5.51 -2.43 3.17
N GLY A 89 -6.49 -2.39 4.08
CA GLY A 89 -6.78 -1.19 4.87
C GLY A 89 -5.61 -0.78 5.77
N CYS A 90 -4.93 -1.76 6.37
CA CYS A 90 -3.76 -1.52 7.21
C CYS A 90 -2.61 -0.88 6.42
N VAL A 91 -2.28 -1.43 5.25
CA VAL A 91 -1.19 -0.92 4.40
C VAL A 91 -1.52 0.47 3.87
N VAL A 92 -2.74 0.70 3.39
CA VAL A 92 -3.18 2.04 2.97
C VAL A 92 -3.08 3.04 4.11
N ALA A 93 -3.59 2.70 5.30
CA ALA A 93 -3.58 3.60 6.46
C ALA A 93 -2.15 3.93 6.93
N ILE A 94 -1.24 2.96 6.96
CA ILE A 94 0.15 3.20 7.37
C ILE A 94 0.88 4.06 6.35
N ASN A 95 0.75 3.76 5.05
CA ASN A 95 1.36 4.57 4.00
C ASN A 95 0.84 6.00 4.02
N TRP A 96 -0.46 6.17 4.26
CA TRP A 96 -1.06 7.49 4.43
C TRP A 96 -0.50 8.23 5.65
N ALA A 97 -0.45 7.56 6.81
CA ALA A 97 0.07 8.16 8.04
C ALA A 97 1.55 8.54 7.91
N ALA A 98 2.37 7.69 7.27
CA ALA A 98 3.77 7.97 6.99
C ALA A 98 3.92 9.21 6.09
N ALA A 99 3.13 9.30 5.02
CA ALA A 99 3.13 10.45 4.12
C ALA A 99 2.78 11.76 4.85
N LEU A 100 1.72 11.76 5.67
CA LEU A 100 1.34 12.93 6.49
C LEU A 100 2.43 13.30 7.49
N PHE A 101 3.04 12.32 8.15
CA PHE A 101 4.11 12.54 9.11
C PHE A 101 5.32 13.21 8.45
N ILE A 102 5.75 12.72 7.29
CA ILE A 102 6.88 13.29 6.54
C ILE A 102 6.57 14.73 6.13
N ALA A 103 5.39 14.97 5.55
CA ALA A 103 4.96 16.32 5.17
C ALA A 103 4.96 17.28 6.36
N SER A 104 4.39 16.86 7.50
CA SER A 104 4.38 17.68 8.73
C SER A 104 5.78 17.93 9.31
N THR A 105 6.69 16.98 9.16
CA THR A 105 8.07 17.11 9.64
C THR A 105 8.86 18.10 8.79
N ILE A 106 8.67 18.06 7.46
CA ILE A 106 9.27 19.04 6.55
C ILE A 106 8.75 20.44 6.87
N ASP A 107 7.44 20.58 7.08
CA ASP A 107 6.81 21.86 7.43
C ASP A 107 7.33 22.44 8.76
N ALA A 108 7.42 21.60 9.79
CA ALA A 108 8.01 21.99 11.07
C ALA A 108 9.48 22.37 10.95
N TYR A 109 10.27 21.63 10.15
CA TYR A 109 11.69 21.91 9.92
C TYR A 109 11.91 23.28 9.27
N VAL A 110 11.10 23.62 8.25
CA VAL A 110 11.14 24.93 7.60
C VAL A 110 10.71 26.03 8.57
N THR A 111 9.64 25.82 9.33
CA THR A 111 9.14 26.79 10.32
C THR A 111 10.17 27.10 11.42
N LEU A 112 10.99 26.12 11.81
CA LEU A 112 12.04 26.28 12.82
C LEU A 112 13.31 26.97 12.30
N GLY A 113 13.30 27.48 11.06
CA GLY A 113 14.43 28.19 10.46
C GLY A 113 15.48 27.28 9.84
N GLY A 114 15.17 25.99 9.65
CA GLY A 114 15.95 25.13 8.77
C GLY A 114 15.94 25.69 7.35
N PRO A 115 17.04 25.55 6.58
CA PRO A 115 17.04 25.91 5.16
C PRO A 115 15.87 25.21 4.48
N VAL A 116 15.12 25.95 3.66
CA VAL A 116 13.99 25.37 2.92
C VAL A 116 14.50 24.20 2.10
N VAL A 117 14.10 22.98 2.48
CA VAL A 117 14.12 21.84 1.56
C VAL A 117 12.93 22.14 0.65
N TYR A 118 13.20 22.91 -0.42
CA TYR A 118 12.26 23.60 -1.31
C TYR A 118 10.79 23.16 -1.17
N MET A 119 10.01 23.94 -0.41
CA MET A 119 8.56 23.85 -0.44
C MET A 119 8.06 24.43 -1.75
N PRO A 120 7.16 23.75 -2.49
CA PRO A 120 6.40 24.40 -3.54
C PRO A 120 5.51 25.46 -2.89
N VAL A 121 5.62 26.69 -3.40
CA VAL A 121 4.74 27.79 -3.03
C VAL A 121 3.37 27.47 -3.64
N MET A 122 2.32 27.42 -2.80
CA MET A 122 0.93 27.30 -3.25
C MET A 122 0.52 28.40 -4.21
#